data_AF-J2HM84-F1
#
_entry.id   AF-J2HM84-F1
#
_cell.length_a   1.000
_cell.length_b   1.000
_cell.length_c   1.000
_cell.angle_alpha   90.00
_cell.angle_beta   90.00
_cell.angle_gamma   90.00
#
_symmetry.space_group_name_H-M   'P 1'
#
loop_
_entity.id
_entity.type
_entity.pdbx_description
1 polymer ?
#
loop_
_entity_poly.entity_id
_entity_poly.type
_entity_poly.pdbx_seq_one_letter_code
_entity_poly.pdbx_strand_id
1 'polypeptide(L)'
;GAIGGALPVGLLGIGAAIGLGLVLIDILLRRTSADRLSLPPLGVGLAIYLPSAVTAPVVVGALAGWIYDRVVSKDRMAEPAKRLGVLIASGFIVGESLFNVALAGLIVGTNKASPLEVPFAPSEHVGMILALIAAAVVVVGLYGWARKAANKITA
;
A
#
# COMPACT_ATOMS: atom_id res chain seq x y z
N GLY A 1 -20.83 -21.99 -5.11
CA GLY A 1 -20.17 -21.29 -3.98
C GLY A 1 -19.30 -22.27 -3.22
N ALA A 2 -18.22 -21.81 -2.59
CA ALA A 2 -17.28 -22.62 -1.78
C ALA A 2 -17.89 -23.25 -0.51
N ILE A 3 -19.23 -23.35 -0.46
CA ILE A 3 -20.02 -23.95 0.63
C ILE A 3 -20.91 -25.09 0.11
N GLY A 4 -20.66 -25.60 -1.11
CA GLY A 4 -21.47 -26.68 -1.70
C GLY A 4 -20.70 -27.73 -2.50
N GLY A 5 -19.37 -27.70 -2.51
CA GLY A 5 -18.53 -28.69 -3.19
C GLY A 5 -17.30 -28.97 -2.34
N ALA A 6 -16.91 -30.24 -2.24
CA ALA A 6 -15.83 -30.74 -1.40
C ALA A 6 -14.67 -29.74 -1.29
N LEU A 7 -14.50 -29.15 -0.10
CA LEU A 7 -13.33 -28.35 0.20
C LEU A 7 -12.11 -29.20 -0.13
N PRO A 8 -11.14 -28.73 -0.93
CA PRO A 8 -9.90 -29.44 -1.14
C PRO A 8 -9.09 -29.36 0.15
N VAL A 9 -9.47 -30.19 1.14
CA VAL A 9 -8.87 -30.23 2.49
C VAL A 9 -7.37 -30.49 2.39
N GLY A 10 -6.91 -31.16 1.32
CA GLY A 10 -5.50 -31.31 1.00
C GLY A 10 -4.78 -29.97 0.73
N LEU A 11 -5.39 -29.05 -0.02
CA LEU A 11 -4.81 -27.71 -0.26
C LEU A 11 -4.79 -26.86 1.02
N LEU A 12 -5.84 -26.98 1.84
CA LEU A 12 -5.87 -26.35 3.17
C LEU A 12 -4.76 -26.90 4.09
N GLY A 13 -4.56 -28.22 4.09
CA GLY A 13 -3.50 -28.88 4.85
C GLY A 13 -2.10 -28.44 4.43
N ILE A 14 -1.86 -28.29 3.12
CA ILE A 14 -0.59 -27.77 2.59
C ILE A 14 -0.39 -26.31 3.02
N GLY A 15 -1.42 -25.47 2.90
CA GLY A 15 -1.36 -24.08 3.37
C GLY A 15 -1.06 -23.98 4.87
N ALA A 16 -1.69 -24.82 5.69
CA ALA A 16 -1.43 -24.90 7.13
C ALA A 16 -0.01 -25.38 7.45
N ALA A 17 0.51 -26.37 6.71
CA ALA A 17 1.88 -26.87 6.87
C ALA A 17 2.92 -25.81 6.50
N ILE A 18 2.70 -25.07 5.39
CA ILE A 18 3.57 -23.95 4.99
C ILE A 18 3.53 -22.84 6.04
N GLY A 19 2.35 -22.45 6.50
CA GLY A 19 2.19 -21.46 7.56
C GLY A 19 2.91 -21.85 8.86
N LEU A 20 2.73 -23.10 9.30
CA LEU A 20 3.42 -23.63 10.48
C LEU A 20 4.94 -23.65 10.29
N GLY A 21 5.42 -24.07 9.12
CA GLY A 21 6.84 -24.04 8.77
C GLY A 21 7.43 -22.64 8.84
N LEU A 22 6.75 -21.64 8.29
CA LEU A 22 7.18 -20.23 8.35
C LEU A 22 7.24 -19.71 9.79
N VAL A 23 6.26 -20.06 10.63
CA VAL A 23 6.28 -19.69 12.07
C VAL A 23 7.44 -20.35 12.79
N LEU A 24 7.70 -21.64 12.55
CA LEU A 24 8.83 -22.35 13.15
C LEU A 24 10.17 -21.75 12.73
N ILE A 25 10.31 -21.39 11.45
CA ILE A 25 11.49 -20.69 10.94
C ILE A 25 11.67 -19.35 11.64
N ASP A 26 10.62 -18.53 11.75
CA ASP A 26 10.70 -17.22 12.45
C ASP A 26 11.13 -17.38 13.91
N ILE A 27 10.54 -18.34 14.64
CA ILE A 27 10.90 -18.62 16.04
C ILE A 27 12.36 -19.06 16.15
N LEU A 28 12.82 -19.94 15.26
CA LEU A 28 14.20 -20.41 15.25
C LEU A 28 15.16 -19.26 14.95
N LEU A 29 14.85 -18.43 13.94
CA LEU A 29 15.66 -17.30 13.51
C LEU A 29 15.82 -16.26 14.63
N ARG A 30 14.74 -15.95 15.34
CA ARG A 30 14.76 -15.05 16.50
C ARG A 30 15.62 -15.61 17.63
N ARG A 31 15.49 -16.92 17.92
CA ARG A 31 16.30 -17.61 18.93
C ARG A 31 17.79 -17.64 18.58
N THR A 32 18.15 -17.97 17.35
CA THR A 32 19.56 -18.10 16.95
C THR A 32 20.23 -16.75 16.71
N SER A 33 19.46 -15.73 16.32
CA SER A 33 20.00 -14.41 15.99
C SER A 33 19.94 -13.41 17.16
N ALA A 34 19.66 -13.88 18.38
CA ALA A 34 19.43 -13.03 19.56
C ALA A 34 18.47 -11.86 19.26
N ASP A 35 17.35 -12.18 18.60
CA ASP A 35 16.28 -11.26 18.20
C ASP A 35 16.67 -10.15 17.20
N ARG A 36 17.83 -10.26 16.52
CA ARG A 36 18.22 -9.31 15.47
C ARG A 36 17.51 -9.49 14.14
N LEU A 37 17.07 -10.70 13.82
CA LEU A 37 16.41 -11.04 12.57
C LEU A 37 15.05 -11.64 12.87
N SER A 38 14.03 -11.15 12.15
CA SER A 38 12.71 -11.76 12.15
C SER A 38 12.19 -11.82 10.72
N LEU A 39 11.49 -12.90 10.43
CA LEU A 39 10.74 -13.12 9.21
C LEU A 39 9.27 -13.24 9.60
N PRO A 40 8.55 -12.11 9.79
CA PRO A 40 7.17 -12.14 10.22
C PRO A 40 6.34 -12.98 9.23
N PRO A 41 5.75 -14.10 9.66
CA PRO A 41 5.03 -15.01 8.76
C PRO A 41 3.87 -14.31 8.02
N LEU A 42 3.27 -13.30 8.67
CA LEU A 42 2.23 -12.44 8.10
C LEU A 42 2.73 -11.63 6.90
N GLY A 43 3.96 -11.11 6.95
CA GLY A 43 4.55 -10.35 5.84
C GLY A 43 4.85 -11.25 4.64
N VAL A 44 5.31 -12.48 4.90
CA VAL A 44 5.54 -13.49 3.86
C VAL A 44 4.23 -13.93 3.22
N GLY A 45 3.18 -14.16 4.02
CA GLY A 45 1.85 -14.47 3.51
C GLY A 45 1.28 -13.37 2.60
N LEU A 46 1.48 -12.10 2.97
CA LEU A 46 1.08 -10.96 2.14
C LEU A 46 1.86 -10.94 0.81
N ALA A 47 3.17 -11.21 0.85
CA ALA A 47 4.01 -11.23 -0.35
C ALA A 47 3.62 -12.35 -1.32
N ILE A 48 3.26 -13.54 -0.81
CA ILE A 48 2.75 -14.66 -1.62
C ILE A 48 1.39 -14.33 -2.23
N TYR A 49 0.57 -13.54 -1.52
CA TYR A 49 -0.76 -13.13 -1.97
C TYR A 49 -0.72 -12.05 -3.06
N LEU A 50 0.31 -11.19 -3.07
CA LEU A 50 0.40 -10.05 -3.97
C LEU A 50 0.82 -10.47 -5.39
N PRO A 51 0.04 -10.10 -6.44
CA PRO A 51 0.47 -10.21 -7.83
C PRO A 51 1.76 -9.41 -8.11
N SER A 52 2.57 -9.86 -9.07
CA SER A 52 3.83 -9.20 -9.45
C SER A 52 3.67 -7.72 -9.82
N ALA A 53 2.51 -7.33 -10.34
CA ALA A 53 2.18 -5.94 -10.69
C ALA A 53 2.13 -5.00 -9.48
N VAL A 54 1.76 -5.50 -8.30
CA VAL A 54 1.66 -4.69 -7.06
C VAL A 54 2.87 -4.87 -6.14
N THR A 55 3.70 -5.89 -6.35
CA THR A 55 4.93 -6.09 -5.58
C THR A 55 5.88 -4.89 -5.70
N ALA A 56 6.15 -4.40 -6.91
CA ALA A 56 7.10 -3.30 -7.12
C ALA A 56 6.66 -1.98 -6.46
N PRO A 57 5.40 -1.51 -6.62
CA PRO A 57 4.89 -0.36 -5.87
C PRO A 57 4.98 -0.53 -4.35
N VAL A 58 4.67 -1.73 -3.82
CA VAL A 58 4.77 -2.02 -2.39
C VAL A 58 6.20 -1.91 -1.89
N VAL A 59 7.18 -2.44 -2.64
CA VAL A 59 8.60 -2.31 -2.31
C VAL A 59 9.05 -0.85 -2.32
N VAL A 60 8.66 -0.08 -3.35
CA VAL A 60 8.97 1.35 -3.43
C VAL A 60 8.34 2.12 -2.26
N GLY A 61 7.08 1.83 -1.92
CA GLY A 61 6.39 2.42 -0.79
C GLY A 61 7.04 2.06 0.56
N ALA A 62 7.49 0.82 0.73
CA ALA A 62 8.20 0.38 1.93
C ALA A 62 9.56 1.09 2.08
N LEU A 63 10.30 1.25 0.98
CA LEU A 63 11.55 2.02 0.96
C LEU A 63 11.31 3.50 1.28
N ALA A 64 10.29 4.12 0.68
CA ALA A 64 9.93 5.51 0.96
C ALA A 64 9.52 5.70 2.43
N GLY A 65 8.72 4.79 2.99
CA GLY A 65 8.34 4.80 4.40
C GLY A 65 9.55 4.64 5.33
N TRP A 66 10.49 3.76 4.99
CA TRP A 66 11.73 3.59 5.74
C TRP A 66 12.62 4.84 5.72
N ILE A 67 12.76 5.50 4.57
CA ILE A 67 13.48 6.76 4.45
C ILE A 67 12.79 7.85 5.29
N TYR A 68 11.45 7.95 5.20
CA TYR A 68 10.68 8.92 5.98
C TYR A 68 10.87 8.71 7.48
N ASP A 69 10.80 7.46 7.95
CA ASP A 69 11.03 7.12 9.36
C ASP A 69 12.43 7.55 9.82
N ARG A 70 13.44 7.32 8.98
CA ARG A 70 14.85 7.72 9.23
C ARG A 70 15.04 9.24 9.31
N VAL A 71 14.29 10.00 8.52
CA VAL A 71 14.36 11.47 8.50
C VAL A 71 13.65 12.06 9.72
N VAL A 72 12.47 11.53 10.04
CA VAL A 72 11.58 12.04 11.10
C VAL A 72 12.03 11.62 12.49
N SER A 73 12.72 10.49 12.64
CA SER A 73 13.25 9.99 13.92
C SER A 73 14.28 10.90 14.60
N LYS A 74 14.82 11.90 13.88
CA LYS A 74 15.74 12.91 14.44
C LYS A 74 15.03 14.14 15.01
N ASP A 75 13.72 14.25 14.83
CA ASP A 75 12.94 15.45 15.18
C ASP A 75 12.21 15.28 16.53
N ARG A 76 12.00 16.37 17.27
CA ARG A 76 11.25 16.32 18.56
C ARG A 76 9.78 15.90 18.37
N MET A 77 9.29 15.96 17.13
CA MET A 77 7.92 15.62 16.73
C MET A 77 7.83 14.29 15.96
N ALA A 78 8.75 13.35 16.24
CA ALA A 78 8.83 12.09 15.50
C ALA A 78 7.52 11.28 15.54
N GLU A 79 6.89 11.17 16.70
CA GLU A 79 5.72 10.32 16.89
C GLU A 79 4.43 10.86 16.22
N PRO A 80 4.08 12.16 16.36
CA PRO A 80 2.98 12.76 15.60
C PRO A 80 3.16 12.65 14.08
N ALA A 81 4.38 12.87 13.58
CA ALA A 81 4.68 12.81 12.15
C ALA A 81 4.53 11.38 11.59
N LYS A 82 4.96 10.35 12.32
CA LYS A 82 4.72 8.95 11.94
C LYS A 82 3.23 8.62 11.86
N ARG A 83 2.44 9.03 12.87
CA ARG A 83 0.98 8.82 12.87
C ARG A 83 0.29 9.50 11.69
N LEU A 84 0.68 10.75 11.39
CA LEU A 84 0.22 11.48 10.21
C LEU A 84 0.58 10.77 8.90
N GLY A 85 1.79 10.22 8.79
CA GLY A 85 2.21 9.45 7.62
C GLY A 85 1.33 8.22 7.38
N VAL A 86 1.03 7.46 8.44
CA VAL A 86 0.12 6.30 8.37
C VAL A 86 -1.31 6.74 8.00
N LEU A 87 -1.81 7.84 8.57
CA LEU A 87 -3.12 8.39 8.24
C LEU A 87 -3.23 8.78 6.76
N ILE A 88 -2.21 9.43 6.20
CA ILE A 88 -2.17 9.80 4.79
C ILE A 88 -2.15 8.56 3.90
N ALA A 89 -1.29 7.58 4.22
CA ALA A 89 -1.21 6.33 3.45
C ALA A 89 -2.56 5.58 3.46
N SER A 90 -3.18 5.43 4.63
CA SER A 90 -4.49 4.80 4.76
C SER A 90 -5.60 5.58 4.04
N GLY A 91 -5.53 6.92 4.06
CA GLY A 91 -6.43 7.79 3.31
C GLY A 91 -6.30 7.64 1.80
N PHE A 92 -5.08 7.41 1.28
CA PHE A 92 -4.86 7.11 -0.14
C PHE A 92 -5.44 5.75 -0.54
N ILE A 93 -5.25 4.72 0.29
CA ILE A 93 -5.78 3.37 0.04
C ILE A 93 -7.31 3.41 -0.03
N VAL A 94 -7.95 4.02 0.97
CA VAL A 94 -9.42 4.13 1.01
C VAL A 94 -9.92 5.11 -0.07
N GLY A 95 -9.19 6.20 -0.32
CA GLY A 95 -9.53 7.21 -1.31
C GLY A 95 -9.60 6.66 -2.74
N GLU A 96 -8.66 5.80 -3.13
CA GLU A 96 -8.70 5.12 -4.44
C GLU A 96 -9.97 4.27 -4.60
N SER A 97 -10.33 3.52 -3.55
CA SER A 97 -11.55 2.70 -3.54
C SER A 97 -12.81 3.56 -3.64
N LEU A 98 -12.90 4.64 -2.86
CA LEU A 98 -14.03 5.58 -2.92
C LEU A 98 -14.15 6.26 -4.29
N PHE A 99 -13.02 6.65 -4.89
CA PHE A 99 -13.00 7.26 -6.21
C PHE A 99 -13.47 6.28 -7.29
N ASN A 100 -13.07 5.02 -7.22
CA ASN A 100 -13.51 4.00 -8.17
C ASN A 100 -15.02 3.73 -8.06
N VAL A 101 -15.58 3.71 -6.84
CA VAL A 101 -17.03 3.60 -6.62
C VAL A 101 -17.78 4.83 -7.17
N ALA A 102 -17.27 6.03 -6.92
CA ALA A 102 -17.86 7.26 -7.48
C ALA A 102 -17.80 7.28 -9.01
N LEU A 103 -16.68 6.85 -9.61
CA LEU A 103 -16.51 6.72 -11.05
C LEU A 103 -17.49 5.69 -11.64
N ALA A 104 -17.65 4.54 -11.00
CA ALA A 104 -18.62 3.53 -11.41
C ALA A 104 -20.06 4.09 -11.39
N GLY A 105 -20.41 4.86 -10.36
CA GLY A 105 -21.70 5.58 -10.30
C GLY A 105 -21.89 6.55 -11.47
N LEU A 106 -20.83 7.29 -11.84
CA LEU A 106 -20.85 8.22 -12.97
C LEU A 106 -20.98 7.47 -14.32
N ILE A 107 -20.30 6.34 -14.49
CA ILE A 107 -20.40 5.49 -15.69
C ILE A 107 -21.84 5.01 -15.88
N VAL A 108 -22.47 4.50 -14.83
CA VAL A 108 -23.85 4.03 -14.86
C VAL A 108 -24.82 5.19 -15.11
N GLY A 109 -24.62 6.34 -14.46
CA GLY A 109 -25.50 7.51 -14.61
C GLY A 109 -25.42 8.19 -15.98
N THR A 110 -24.25 8.18 -16.61
CA THR A 110 -24.05 8.81 -17.93
C THR A 110 -24.19 7.83 -19.10
N ASN A 111 -24.26 6.52 -18.81
CA ASN A 111 -24.24 5.44 -19.80
C ASN A 111 -23.03 5.50 -20.75
N LYS A 112 -21.93 6.09 -20.28
CA LYS A 112 -20.66 6.21 -21.00
C LYS A 112 -19.58 5.50 -20.20
N ALA A 113 -18.83 4.61 -20.85
CA ALA A 113 -17.71 3.91 -20.23
C ALA A 113 -16.59 4.85 -19.77
N SER A 114 -16.43 5.98 -20.46
CA SER A 114 -15.39 6.98 -20.18
C SER A 114 -16.02 8.38 -20.01
N PRO A 115 -16.69 8.66 -18.88
CA PRO A 115 -17.41 9.92 -18.70
C PRO A 115 -16.50 11.14 -18.52
N LEU A 116 -15.25 10.92 -18.12
CA LEU A 116 -14.24 11.95 -17.86
C LEU A 116 -13.19 12.07 -18.97
N GLU A 117 -13.44 11.45 -20.12
CA GLU A 117 -12.50 11.48 -21.24
C GLU A 117 -12.46 12.89 -21.86
N VAL A 118 -11.25 13.43 -22.01
CA VAL A 118 -11.04 14.74 -22.63
C VAL A 118 -10.91 14.59 -24.14
N PRO A 119 -11.46 15.53 -24.95
CA PRO A 119 -11.45 15.43 -26.42
C PRO A 119 -10.05 15.42 -27.06
N PHE A 120 -9.03 15.88 -26.34
CA PHE A 120 -7.63 15.87 -26.77
C PHE A 120 -6.83 14.94 -25.86
N ALA A 121 -7.03 13.63 -26.02
CA ALA A 121 -6.21 12.65 -25.34
C ALA A 121 -4.81 12.60 -26.00
N PRO A 122 -3.72 12.91 -25.28
CA PRO A 122 -2.38 12.72 -25.81
C PRO A 122 -2.12 11.24 -26.05
N SER A 123 -1.13 10.91 -26.89
CA SER A 123 -0.72 9.51 -27.13
C SER A 123 -0.51 8.76 -25.81
N GLU A 124 -0.85 7.47 -25.77
CA GLU A 124 -0.85 6.63 -24.56
C GLU A 124 0.42 6.79 -23.69
N HIS A 125 1.59 6.80 -24.32
CA HIS A 125 2.87 6.99 -23.64
C HIS A 125 3.00 8.36 -22.96
N VAL A 126 2.55 9.42 -23.62
CA VAL A 126 2.55 10.79 -23.09
C VAL A 126 1.52 10.92 -21.96
N GLY A 127 0.34 10.32 -22.13
CA GLY A 127 -0.68 10.26 -21.08
C GLY A 127 -0.17 9.57 -19.81
N MET A 128 0.54 8.45 -19.95
CA MET A 128 1.12 7.71 -18.83
C MET A 128 2.20 8.52 -18.11
N ILE A 129 3.08 9.20 -18.84
CA ILE A 129 4.12 10.07 -18.25
C ILE A 129 3.48 11.24 -17.50
N LEU A 130 2.47 11.90 -18.09
CA LEU A 130 1.75 13.00 -17.46
C LEU A 130 1.02 12.54 -16.18
N ALA A 131 0.37 11.39 -16.21
CA ALA A 131 -0.28 10.81 -15.04
C ALA A 131 0.72 10.52 -13.92
N LEU A 132 1.90 9.99 -14.26
CA LEU A 132 2.96 9.71 -13.31
C LEU A 132 3.53 10.98 -12.68
N ILE A 133 3.74 12.03 -13.49
CA ILE A 133 4.18 13.35 -13.00
C ILE A 133 3.11 13.95 -12.09
N ALA A 134 1.85 13.93 -12.49
CA ALA A 134 0.76 14.46 -11.69
C ALA A 134 0.64 13.72 -10.34
N ALA A 135 0.73 12.40 -10.35
CA ALA A 135 0.73 11.59 -9.14
C ALA A 135 1.91 11.95 -8.22
N ALA A 136 3.12 12.07 -8.77
CA ALA A 136 4.31 12.46 -8.02
C ALA A 136 4.16 13.87 -7.40
N VAL A 137 3.65 14.84 -8.16
CA VAL A 137 3.40 16.21 -7.67
C VAL A 137 2.39 16.22 -6.54
N VAL A 138 1.29 15.47 -6.67
CA VAL A 138 0.25 15.37 -5.63
C VAL A 138 0.81 14.73 -4.37
N VAL A 139 1.56 13.63 -4.49
CA VAL A 139 2.16 12.93 -3.34
C VAL A 139 3.19 13.81 -2.63
N VAL A 140 4.10 14.45 -3.38
CA VAL A 140 5.11 15.36 -2.82
C VAL A 140 4.46 16.60 -2.20
N GLY A 141 3.43 17.15 -2.85
CA GLY A 141 2.65 18.27 -2.35
C GLY A 141 1.94 17.95 -1.04
N LEU A 142 1.33 16.76 -0.93
CA LEU A 142 0.67 16.28 0.30
C LEU A 142 1.67 16.01 1.42
N TYR A 143 2.82 15.39 1.13
CA TYR A 143 3.89 15.21 2.12
C TYR A 143 4.44 16.56 2.61
N GLY A 144 4.62 17.53 1.71
CA GLY A 144 5.05 18.89 2.04
C GLY A 144 4.01 19.67 2.85
N TRP A 145 2.73 19.54 2.51
CA TRP A 145 1.62 20.13 3.25
C TRP A 145 1.49 19.51 4.65
N ALA A 146 1.56 18.18 4.77
CA ALA A 146 1.51 17.49 6.04
C ALA A 146 2.63 17.92 6.98
N ARG A 147 3.86 18.10 6.45
CA ARG A 147 4.99 18.64 7.22
C ARG A 147 4.74 20.08 7.68
N LYS A 148 4.16 20.93 6.83
CA LYS A 148 3.80 22.32 7.20
C LYS A 148 2.63 22.39 8.19
N ALA A 149 1.64 21.51 8.04
CA ALA A 149 0.48 21.42 8.92
C ALA A 149 0.88 20.94 10.33
N ALA A 150 1.78 19.96 10.41
CA ALA A 150 2.36 19.53 11.68
C ALA A 150 3.07 20.68 12.41
N ASN A 151 3.83 21.52 11.69
CA ASN A 151 4.48 22.69 12.28
C ASN A 151 3.48 23.73 12.81
N LYS A 152 2.31 23.90 12.16
CA LYS A 152 1.28 24.87 12.54
C LYS A 152 0.48 24.48 13.78
N ILE A 153 0.35 23.20 14.11
CA ILE A 153 -0.36 22.75 15.32
C ILE A 153 0.47 23.07 16.59
N THR A 154 1.73 23.46 16.42
CA THR A 154 2.68 23.84 17.48
C THR A 154 2.90 25.34 17.67
N ALA A 155 2.16 26.20 16.96
CA ALA A 155 2.15 27.66 17.16
C ALA A 155 0.86 28.09 17.85
#